data_AF-A0A7Y5PXE1-F1
#
_entry.id   AF-A0A7Y5PXE1-F1
#
_cell.length_a   1.000
_cell.length_b   1.000
_cell.length_c   1.000
_cell.angle_alpha   90.00
_cell.angle_beta   90.00
_cell.angle_gamma   90.00
#
_symmetry.space_group_name_H-M   'P 1'
#
loop_
_entity.id
_entity.type
_entity.pdbx_description
1 polymer ?
#
loop_
_entity_poly.entity_id
_entity_poly.type
_entity_poly.pdbx_seq_one_letter_code
_entity_poly.pdbx_strand_id
1 'polypeptide(L)'
;LTALRRLAGRGNPWWYESYVGPELVLFGHTPSQLPRVHSLRGRPVAIGLDTGCVYGGKLTAYSPELDEFRSVKAARAYVQA
;
A
#
# COMPACT_ATOMS: atom_id res chain seq x y z
N LEU A 1 -10.33 -20.74 1.87
CA LEU A 1 -10.72 -19.35 1.50
C LEU A 1 -12.12 -19.12 2.07
N THR A 2 -12.28 -18.29 3.09
CA THR A 2 -13.55 -18.16 3.83
C THR A 2 -14.50 -17.11 3.24
N ALA A 3 -13.99 -16.17 2.44
CA ALA A 3 -14.79 -15.20 1.69
C ALA A 3 -14.03 -14.69 0.46
N LEU A 4 -14.76 -14.31 -0.59
CA LEU A 4 -14.24 -13.62 -1.78
C LEU A 4 -15.24 -12.54 -2.20
N ARG A 5 -14.76 -11.30 -2.33
CA ARG A 5 -15.55 -10.18 -2.86
C ARG A 5 -14.99 -9.77 -4.21
N ARG A 6 -15.83 -9.84 -5.25
CA ARG A 6 -15.50 -9.30 -6.58
C ARG A 6 -15.91 -7.83 -6.64
N LEU A 7 -15.02 -6.98 -7.16
CA LEU A 7 -15.33 -5.58 -7.45
C LEU A 7 -15.78 -5.43 -8.90
N ALA A 8 -16.61 -4.41 -9.15
CA ALA A 8 -17.26 -4.22 -10.44
C ALA A 8 -16.28 -3.85 -11.57
N GLY A 9 -15.21 -3.12 -11.25
CA GLY A 9 -14.19 -2.68 -12.21
C GLY A 9 -12.81 -3.29 -11.93
N ARG A 10 -12.01 -3.48 -12.99
CA ARG A 10 -10.58 -3.84 -12.85
C ARG A 10 -9.80 -2.58 -12.52
N GLY A 11 -9.19 -2.54 -11.34
CA GLY A 11 -8.31 -1.44 -10.92
C GLY A 11 -9.03 -0.10 -10.70
N ASN A 12 -10.36 -0.08 -10.72
CA ASN A 12 -11.16 1.10 -10.40
C ASN A 12 -12.55 0.69 -9.85
N PRO A 13 -12.77 0.79 -8.53
CA PRO A 13 -11.77 1.09 -7.50
C PRO A 13 -10.73 -0.04 -7.36
N TRP A 14 -9.54 0.29 -6.88
CA TRP A 14 -8.62 -0.72 -6.33
C TRP A 14 -9.23 -1.36 -5.09
N TRP A 15 -8.81 -2.59 -4.76
CA TRP A 15 -9.41 -3.32 -3.64
C TRP A 15 -9.31 -2.57 -2.31
N TYR A 16 -8.17 -1.92 -2.07
CA TYR A 16 -7.89 -1.19 -0.83
C TYR A 16 -8.77 0.05 -0.67
N GLU A 17 -9.26 0.62 -1.77
CA GLU A 17 -10.19 1.77 -1.78
C GLU A 17 -11.63 1.36 -1.46
N SER A 18 -11.94 0.07 -1.63
CA SER A 18 -13.25 -0.53 -1.29
C SER A 18 -13.25 -1.23 0.06
N TYR A 19 -12.12 -1.23 0.76
CA TYR A 19 -11.94 -1.92 2.02
C TYR A 19 -12.53 -1.09 3.17
N VAL A 20 -13.50 -1.67 3.86
CA VAL A 20 -14.25 -1.03 4.97
C VAL A 20 -14.16 -1.83 6.27
N GLY A 21 -13.20 -2.76 6.35
CA GLY A 21 -13.00 -3.61 7.52
C GLY A 21 -12.48 -2.83 8.73
N PRO A 22 -12.63 -3.39 9.95
CA PRO A 22 -12.19 -2.73 11.17
C PRO A 22 -10.67 -2.73 11.37
N GLU A 23 -9.94 -3.65 10.75
CA GLU A 23 -8.49 -3.81 10.88
C GLU A 23 -7.72 -2.91 9.91
N LEU A 24 -6.53 -2.45 10.32
CA LEU A 24 -5.58 -1.82 9.42
C LEU A 24 -4.88 -2.88 8.55
N VAL A 25 -4.97 -2.74 7.22
CA VAL A 25 -4.28 -3.63 6.28
C VAL A 25 -3.05 -2.95 5.69
N LEU A 26 -1.87 -3.48 6.01
CA LEU A 26 -0.61 -3.10 5.37
C LEU A 26 -0.34 -4.04 4.19
N PHE A 27 -0.06 -3.50 3.00
CA PHE A 27 0.07 -4.30 1.78
C PHE A 27 1.12 -3.78 0.81
N GLY A 28 1.39 -4.55 -0.26
CA GLY A 28 2.28 -4.18 -1.37
C GLY A 28 1.69 -4.57 -2.73
N HIS A 29 2.44 -5.30 -3.55
CA HIS A 29 2.03 -5.90 -4.83
C HIS A 29 2.06 -5.00 -6.06
N THR A 30 1.33 -3.87 -6.05
CA THR A 30 1.36 -2.90 -7.16
C THR A 30 2.18 -1.68 -6.74
N PRO A 31 3.40 -1.50 -7.27
CA PRO A 31 4.26 -0.39 -6.88
C PRO A 31 3.62 0.97 -7.14
N SER A 32 3.93 1.94 -6.29
CA SER A 32 3.64 3.37 -6.51
C SER A 32 4.78 4.24 -6.04
N GLN A 33 4.93 5.46 -6.57
CA GLN A 33 6.04 6.34 -6.15
C GLN A 33 5.95 6.78 -4.68
N LEU A 34 4.73 6.82 -4.13
CA LEU A 34 4.43 7.15 -2.75
C LEU A 34 3.57 6.05 -2.13
N PRO A 35 3.56 5.91 -0.79
CA PRO A 35 2.63 5.01 -0.12
C PRO A 35 1.18 5.35 -0.46
N ARG A 36 0.36 4.33 -0.65
CA ARG A 36 -1.09 4.51 -0.84
C ARG A 36 -1.74 4.54 0.53
N VAL A 37 -2.63 5.49 0.79
CA VAL A 37 -3.36 5.58 2.06
C VAL A 37 -4.84 5.67 1.75
N HIS A 38 -5.60 4.70 2.27
CA HIS A 38 -7.05 4.76 2.31
C HIS A 38 -7.50 4.91 3.76
N SER A 39 -8.28 5.96 4.02
CA SER A 39 -8.75 6.33 5.35
C SER A 39 -10.27 6.36 5.39
N LEU A 40 -10.84 5.87 6.49
CA LEU A 40 -12.26 5.94 6.78
C LEU A 40 -12.45 6.62 8.13
N ARG A 41 -13.35 7.62 8.19
CA ARG A 41 -13.63 8.38 9.43
C ARG A 41 -12.37 8.96 10.09
N GLY A 42 -11.43 9.44 9.27
CA GLY A 42 -10.19 10.07 9.74
C GLY A 42 -9.08 9.12 10.20
N ARG A 43 -9.27 7.79 10.16
CA ARG A 43 -8.23 6.80 10.46
C ARG A 43 -7.79 6.02 9.21
N PRO A 44 -6.50 5.71 9.04
CA PRO A 44 -6.05 4.78 8.01
C PRO A 44 -6.66 3.39 8.22
N VAL A 45 -7.15 2.77 7.14
CA VAL A 45 -7.66 1.38 7.15
C VAL A 45 -6.92 0.48 6.16
N ALA A 46 -6.27 1.05 5.14
CA ALA A 46 -5.37 0.32 4.28
C ALA A 46 -4.19 1.20 3.84
N ILE A 47 -2.96 0.67 3.93
CA ILE A 47 -1.73 1.36 3.56
C ILE A 47 -0.89 0.47 2.63
N GLY A 48 -0.64 0.97 1.43
CA GLY A 48 0.25 0.34 0.45
C GLY A 48 1.68 0.83 0.63
N LEU A 49 2.61 -0.06 0.94
CA LEU A 49 4.01 0.23 1.26
C LEU A 49 4.98 -0.08 0.12
N ASP A 50 4.51 -0.73 -0.95
CA ASP A 50 5.33 -1.02 -2.12
C ASP A 50 5.64 0.25 -2.90
N THR A 51 6.78 0.84 -2.58
CA THR A 51 7.30 2.05 -3.23
C THR A 51 8.35 1.76 -4.30
N GLY A 52 8.31 0.55 -4.86
CA GLY A 52 9.10 0.17 -6.03
C GLY A 52 10.60 0.13 -5.78
N CYS A 53 11.04 -0.31 -4.60
CA CYS A 53 12.46 -0.36 -4.22
C CYS A 53 13.35 -1.00 -5.29
N VAL A 54 12.95 -2.18 -5.79
CA VAL A 54 13.73 -2.94 -6.78
C VAL A 54 13.91 -2.19 -8.10
N TYR A 55 12.96 -1.31 -8.43
CA TYR A 55 12.96 -0.48 -9.63
C TYR A 55 13.72 0.84 -9.46
N GLY A 56 14.41 1.03 -8.33
CA GLY A 56 15.14 2.26 -8.01
C GLY A 56 14.35 3.28 -7.18
N GLY A 57 13.17 2.88 -6.68
CA GLY A 57 12.33 3.67 -5.78
C GLY A 57 12.84 3.65 -4.33
N LYS A 58 11.96 3.34 -3.39
CA LYS A 58 12.28 3.26 -1.96
C LYS A 58 11.84 1.93 -1.36
N LEU A 59 12.48 1.53 -0.28
CA LEU A 59 11.91 0.56 0.66
C LEU A 59 11.21 1.36 1.75
N THR A 60 9.90 1.18 1.90
CA THR A 60 9.09 1.93 2.85
C THR A 60 8.52 1.03 3.95
N ALA A 61 8.56 1.52 5.18
CA ALA A 61 7.92 0.95 6.35
C ALA A 61 6.94 1.97 6.96
N TYR A 62 5.94 1.47 7.67
CA TYR A 62 5.00 2.26 8.46
C TYR A 62 4.94 1.68 9.88
N SER A 63 5.00 2.54 10.90
CA SER A 63 4.82 2.15 12.31
C SER A 63 3.43 2.60 12.77
N PRO A 64 2.48 1.67 12.97
CA PRO A 64 1.14 2.00 13.48
C PRO A 64 1.13 2.66 14.85
N GLU A 65 2.12 2.36 15.69
CA GLU A 65 2.23 2.85 17.07
C GLU A 65 2.63 4.33 17.12
N LEU A 66 3.41 4.78 16.13
CA LEU A 66 3.89 6.15 16.01
C LEU A 66 3.14 6.97 14.95
N ASP A 67 2.34 6.31 14.10
CA ASP A 67 1.76 6.89 12.89
C ASP A 67 2.81 7.54 11.97
N GLU A 68 3.92 6.84 11.77
CA GLU A 68 5.08 7.36 11.02
C GLU A 68 5.48 6.47 9.84
N PHE A 69 5.86 7.12 8.74
CA PHE A 69 6.55 6.46 7.62
C PHE A 69 8.07 6.60 7.74
N ARG A 70 8.77 5.49 7.52
CA ARG A 70 10.23 5.48 7.34
C ARG A 70 10.57 4.90 5.99
N SER A 71 11.57 5.46 5.31
CA SER A 71 11.98 4.94 4.01
C SER A 71 13.46 5.11 3.77
N VAL A 72 14.03 4.16 3.01
CA VAL A 72 15.39 4.24 2.49
C VAL A 72 15.35 4.20 0.97
N LYS A 73 16.15 5.04 0.31
CA LYS A 73 16.23 5.05 -1.15
C LYS A 73 17.00 3.81 -1.62
N ALA A 74 16.56 3.21 -2.72
CA ALA A 74 17.32 2.17 -3.39
C ALA A 74 18.68 2.75 -3.86
N ALA A 75 19.75 1.97 -3.71
CA ALA A 75 21.09 2.39 -4.15
C ALA A 75 21.17 2.57 -5.68
N ARG A 76 20.40 1.77 -6.41
CA ARG A 76 20.24 1.80 -7.87
C ARG A 76 18.93 1.10 -8.25
N ALA A 77 18.52 1.23 -9.51
CA ALA A 77 17.55 0.31 -10.07
C ALA A 77 18.21 -1.07 -10.29
N TYR A 78 17.60 -2.12 -9.76
CA TYR A 78 18.06 -3.50 -9.91
C TYR A 78 17.35 -4.21 -11.07
N VAL A 79 16.16 -3.72 -11.46
CA VAL A 79 15.38 -4.17 -12.62
C VAL A 79 14.67 -2.96 -13.23
N GLN A 80 14.36 -3.04 -14.53
CA GLN A 80 13.54 -2.02 -15.20
C GLN A 80 12.07 -2.12 -14.76
N ALA A 81 11.43 -0.97 -14.63
CA ALA A 81 10.02 -0.83 -14.25
C ALA A 81 9.06 -1.17 -15.41
#